data_AF-A0A2P8E8P7-F1
#
_entry.id   AF-A0A2P8E8P7-F1
#
_cell.length_a   1.000
_cell.length_b   1.000
_cell.length_c   1.000
_cell.angle_alpha   90.00
_cell.angle_beta   90.00
_cell.angle_gamma   90.00
#
_symmetry.space_group_name_H-M   'P 1'
#
loop_
_entity.id
_entity.type
_entity.pdbx_description
1 polymer ?
#
loop_
_entity_poly.entity_id
_entity_poly.type
_entity_poly.pdbx_seq_one_letter_code
_entity_poly.pdbx_strand_id
1 'polypeptide(L)'
;MDFNNEFKHPPVNTGDWFLSIFIANIPVLGLIMLVVWAIDKTGNPNKANWARAKLLWYAVAIGIGIVFVILIGIGAVTGVFDNWDFADL
;
A
#
# COMPACT_ATOMS: atom_id res chain seq x y z
N MET A 1 -13.46 16.87 -24.97
CA MET A 1 -12.29 16.18 -24.39
C MET A 1 -11.33 15.94 -25.53
N ASP A 2 -10.09 16.40 -25.43
CA ASP A 2 -9.08 16.22 -26.47
C ASP A 2 -8.33 14.90 -26.22
N PHE A 3 -8.80 13.84 -26.87
CA PHE A 3 -8.26 12.49 -26.75
C PHE A 3 -6.81 12.36 -27.24
N ASN A 4 -6.28 13.37 -27.93
CA ASN A 4 -4.93 13.32 -28.49
C ASN A 4 -3.84 13.65 -27.45
N ASN A 5 -4.20 14.29 -26.33
CA ASN A 5 -3.24 14.65 -25.27
C ASN A 5 -3.11 13.59 -24.16
N GLU A 6 -3.98 12.57 -24.12
CA GLU A 6 -3.95 11.51 -23.08
C GLU A 6 -2.82 10.48 -23.30
N PHE A 7 -2.32 10.34 -24.54
CA PHE A 7 -1.30 9.35 -24.92
C PHE A 7 0.11 9.94 -25.06
N LYS A 8 0.39 11.10 -24.46
CA LYS A 8 1.69 11.78 -24.61
C LYS A 8 2.86 11.04 -23.94
N HIS A 9 2.57 10.13 -23.02
CA HIS A 9 3.59 9.39 -22.27
C HIS A 9 3.70 7.96 -22.81
N PRO A 10 4.92 7.48 -23.14
CA PRO A 10 5.10 6.12 -23.58
C PRO A 10 4.63 5.13 -22.50
N PRO A 11 4.08 3.96 -22.86
CA PRO A 11 3.73 2.92 -21.90
C PRO A 11 4.94 2.58 -21.03
N VAL A 12 4.71 2.41 -19.72
CA VAL A 12 5.76 1.92 -18.81
C VAL A 12 6.03 0.46 -19.16
N ASN A 13 7.27 0.13 -19.51
CA ASN A 13 7.64 -1.22 -19.93
C ASN A 13 7.66 -2.18 -18.72
N THR A 14 7.69 -3.49 -18.98
CA THR A 14 7.69 -4.52 -17.92
C THR A 14 8.91 -4.46 -17.00
N GLY A 15 10.10 -4.13 -17.53
CA GLY A 15 11.33 -4.00 -16.73
C GLY A 15 11.29 -2.81 -15.77
N ASP A 16 10.74 -1.68 -16.22
CA ASP A 16 10.52 -0.49 -15.41
C ASP A 16 9.51 -0.77 -14.29
N TRP A 17 8.44 -1.51 -14.60
CA TRP A 17 7.48 -1.97 -13.59
C TRP A 17 8.13 -2.93 -12.59
N PHE A 18 8.90 -3.89 -13.06
CA PHE A 18 9.62 -4.83 -12.21
C PHE A 18 10.53 -4.10 -11.22
N LEU A 19 11.35 -3.17 -11.69
CA LEU A 19 12.23 -2.37 -10.84
C LEU A 19 11.44 -1.47 -9.89
N SER A 20 10.35 -0.85 -10.37
CA SER A 20 9.51 0.01 -9.54
C SER A 20 8.85 -0.76 -8.39
N ILE A 21 8.35 -1.97 -8.67
CA ILE A 21 7.76 -2.87 -7.66
C ILE A 21 8.85 -3.38 -6.71
N PHE A 22 10.02 -3.74 -7.21
CA PHE A 22 11.15 -4.18 -6.39
C PHE A 22 11.54 -3.12 -5.35
N ILE A 23 11.71 -1.87 -5.79
CA ILE A 23 12.02 -0.74 -4.92
C ILE A 23 10.89 -0.49 -3.91
N ALA A 24 9.63 -0.55 -4.35
CA ALA A 24 8.46 -0.32 -3.50
C ALA A 24 8.29 -1.36 -2.37
N ASN A 25 8.84 -2.56 -2.54
CA ASN A 25 8.82 -3.61 -1.52
C ASN A 25 9.90 -3.46 -0.44
N ILE A 26 10.84 -2.54 -0.59
CA ILE A 26 11.79 -2.21 0.48
C ILE A 26 11.04 -1.33 1.52
N PRO A 27 11.02 -1.67 2.82
CA PRO A 27 10.11 -1.01 3.77
C PRO A 27 10.24 0.52 3.84
N VAL A 28 11.45 1.03 4.06
CA VAL A 28 11.69 2.47 4.21
C VAL A 28 11.85 3.14 2.85
N LEU A 29 12.73 2.61 2.00
CA LEU A 29 13.01 3.17 0.68
C LEU A 29 11.78 3.13 -0.23
N GLY A 30 11.01 2.04 -0.18
CA GLY A 30 9.80 1.88 -0.97
C GLY A 30 8.72 2.89 -0.59
N LEU A 31 8.52 3.15 0.71
CA LEU A 31 7.58 4.18 1.14
C LEU A 31 7.99 5.58 0.65
N ILE A 32 9.27 5.94 0.80
CA ILE A 32 9.80 7.22 0.32
C ILE A 32 9.60 7.34 -1.20
N MET A 33 9.96 6.30 -1.96
CA MET A 33 9.85 6.31 -3.41
C MET A 33 8.39 6.36 -3.89
N LEU A 34 7.46 5.70 -3.18
CA LEU A 34 6.02 5.82 -3.45
C LEU A 34 5.53 7.25 -3.26
N VAL A 35 5.97 7.96 -2.21
CA VAL A 35 5.60 9.37 -2.01
C VAL A 35 6.19 10.24 -3.12
N VAL A 36 7.47 10.06 -3.46
CA VAL A 36 8.14 10.79 -4.55
C VAL A 36 7.41 10.59 -5.88
N TRP A 37 7.06 9.35 -6.23
CA TRP A 37 6.32 9.06 -7.46
C TRP A 37 4.89 9.58 -7.42
N ALA A 38 4.22 9.56 -6.26
CA ALA A 38 2.85 10.05 -6.14
C ALA A 38 2.74 11.56 -6.40
N ILE A 39 3.75 12.34 -6.02
CA ILE A 39 3.77 13.80 -6.22
C ILE A 39 4.46 14.24 -7.51
N ASP A 40 5.11 13.33 -8.24
CA ASP A 40 5.76 13.63 -9.51
C ASP A 40 4.73 14.12 -10.55
N LYS A 41 5.01 15.29 -11.14
CA LYS A 41 4.20 15.96 -12.17
C LYS A 41 4.84 15.89 -13.56
N THR A 42 6.09 15.46 -13.64
CA THR A 42 6.92 15.49 -14.85
C THR A 42 7.15 14.11 -15.44
N GLY A 43 7.14 13.08 -14.61
CA GLY A 43 7.28 11.69 -15.03
C GLY A 43 6.01 11.08 -15.62
N ASN A 44 6.02 9.75 -15.79
CA ASN A 44 4.90 9.01 -16.38
C ASN A 44 3.67 9.02 -15.44
N PRO A 45 2.51 9.52 -15.89
CA PRO A 45 1.31 9.63 -15.06
C PRO A 45 0.80 8.28 -14.58
N ASN A 46 1.03 7.19 -15.32
CA ASN A 46 0.62 5.84 -14.92
C ASN A 46 1.35 5.39 -13.64
N LYS A 47 2.64 5.71 -13.53
CA LYS A 47 3.45 5.38 -12.35
C LYS A 47 3.06 6.24 -11.15
N ALA A 48 2.79 7.53 -11.37
CA ALA A 48 2.32 8.42 -10.32
C ALA A 48 0.94 8.00 -9.77
N ASN A 49 0.01 7.63 -10.64
CA ASN A 49 -1.32 7.16 -10.26
C ASN A 49 -1.26 5.82 -9.49
N TRP A 50 -0.41 4.88 -9.92
CA TRP A 50 -0.18 3.65 -9.18
C TRP A 50 0.39 3.91 -7.79
N ALA A 51 1.36 4.81 -7.67
CA ALA A 51 1.96 5.16 -6.38
C ALA A 51 0.94 5.78 -5.41
N ARG A 52 0.07 6.68 -5.90
CA ARG A 52 -1.07 7.24 -5.13
C ARG A 52 -2.01 6.14 -4.64
N ALA A 53 -2.39 5.21 -5.52
CA ALA A 53 -3.25 4.08 -5.17
C ALA A 53 -2.59 3.18 -4.11
N LYS A 54 -1.29 2.92 -4.22
CA LYS A 54 -0.55 2.10 -3.25
C LYS A 54 -0.51 2.75 -1.86
N LEU A 55 -0.31 4.06 -1.78
CA LEU A 55 -0.36 4.81 -0.52
C LEU A 55 -1.76 4.77 0.12
N LEU A 56 -2.82 4.87 -0.68
CA LEU A 56 -4.20 4.69 -0.20
C LEU A 56 -4.42 3.28 0.39
N TRP A 57 -3.92 2.24 -0.28
CA TRP A 57 -3.97 0.88 0.25
C TRP A 57 -3.18 0.72 1.55
N TYR A 58 -2.04 1.40 1.70
CA TYR A 58 -1.31 1.42 2.97
C TYR A 58 -2.11 2.10 4.08
N ALA A 59 -2.77 3.23 3.78
CA ALA A 59 -3.64 3.90 4.75
C ALA A 59 -4.81 3.00 5.19
N VAL A 60 -5.44 2.29 4.25
CA VAL A 60 -6.51 1.31 4.54
C VAL A 60 -5.97 0.17 5.40
N ALA A 61 -4.82 -0.41 5.05
CA ALA A 61 -4.20 -1.50 5.81
C ALA A 61 -3.88 -1.08 7.25
N ILE A 62 -3.38 0.15 7.46
CA ILE A 62 -3.14 0.71 8.79
C ILE A 62 -4.47 0.85 9.56
N GLY A 63 -5.50 1.40 8.93
CA GLY A 63 -6.82 1.56 9.56
C GLY A 63 -7.41 0.21 10.01
N ILE A 64 -7.36 -0.80 9.15
CA ILE A 64 -7.80 -2.16 9.47
C ILE A 64 -6.93 -2.76 10.58
N GLY A 65 -5.61 -2.60 10.50
CA GLY A 65 -4.68 -3.10 11.52
C GLY A 65 -4.95 -2.53 12.90
N ILE A 66 -5.26 -1.23 13.01
CA ILE A 66 -5.64 -0.58 14.27
C ILE A 66 -6.90 -1.23 14.86
N VAL A 67 -7.93 -1.48 14.03
CA VAL A 67 -9.16 -2.14 14.48
C VAL A 67 -8.85 -3.52 15.05
N PHE A 68 -8.04 -4.33 14.36
CA PHE A 68 -7.66 -5.65 14.86
C PHE A 68 -6.87 -5.59 16.17
N VAL A 69 -5.90 -4.67 16.28
CA VAL A 69 -5.11 -4.49 17.50
C VAL A 69 -6.01 -4.11 18.68
N ILE A 70 -7.00 -3.24 18.47
CA ILE A 70 -7.97 -2.88 19.51
C ILE A 70 -8.82 -4.08 19.93
N LEU A 71 -9.39 -4.81 18.97
CA LEU A 71 -10.25 -5.96 19.26
C LEU A 71 -9.50 -7.06 20.02
N ILE A 72 -8.29 -7.40 19.57
CA ILE A 72 -7.42 -8.38 20.23
C ILE A 72 -6.99 -7.86 21.61
N GLY A 73 -6.61 -6.58 21.71
CA GLY A 73 -6.22 -5.95 22.97
C GLY A 73 -7.34 -5.97 24.02
N ILE A 74 -8.59 -5.70 23.60
CA ILE A 74 -9.76 -5.81 24.49
C ILE A 74 -9.92 -7.24 24.98
N GLY A 75 -9.87 -8.23 24.08
CA GLY A 75 -10.00 -9.65 24.47
C GLY A 75 -8.91 -10.09 25.44
N ALA A 76 -7.68 -9.61 25.26
CA ALA A 76 -6.54 -9.92 26.13
C ALA A 76 -6.67 -9.27 27.52
N VAL A 77 -7.21 -8.05 27.61
CA VAL A 77 -7.40 -7.35 28.90
C VAL A 77 -8.61 -7.86 29.66
N THR A 78 -9.65 -8.30 28.96
CA THR A 78 -10.92 -8.76 29.56
C THR A 78 -10.91 -10.24 29.94
N GLY A 79 -9.84 -10.98 29.65
CA GLY A 79 -9.74 -12.41 29.92
C GLY A 79 -10.64 -13.27 29.03
N VAL A 80 -11.16 -12.72 27.92
CA VAL A 80 -12.01 -13.46 26.96
C VAL A 80 -11.26 -14.68 26.39
N PHE A 81 -9.94 -14.62 26.33
CA PHE A 81 -9.09 -15.72 25.87
C PHE A 81 -8.65 -16.68 26.98
N ASP A 82 -8.89 -16.40 28.26
CA ASP A 82 -8.40 -17.22 29.39
C ASP A 82 -9.08 -18.60 29.45
N ASN A 83 -10.29 -18.70 28.91
CA ASN A 83 -11.12 -19.90 28.91
C ASN A 83 -10.88 -20.77 27.66
N TRP A 84 -10.01 -20.33 26.74
CA TRP A 84 -9.76 -21.01 25.49
C TRP A 84 -8.54 -21.93 25.65
N ASP A 85 -8.78 -23.23 25.82
CA ASP A 85 -7.73 -24.23 25.87
C ASP A 85 -7.43 -24.76 24.46
N PHE A 86 -6.15 -24.81 24.10
CA PHE A 86 -5.72 -25.37 22.82
C PHE A 86 -5.90 -26.90 22.76
N ALA A 87 -6.19 -27.54 23.89
CA ALA A 87 -6.53 -28.97 23.97
C ALA A 87 -7.92 -29.31 23.39
N ASP A 88 -8.78 -28.31 23.15
CA ASP A 88 -10.13 -28.48 22.59
C ASP A 88 -10.18 -28.43 21.05
N LEU A 89 -9.01 -28.31 20.39
CA LEU A 89 -8.84 -28.34 18.92
C LEU A 89 -8.44 -29.73 18.42
#